data_AF-A0A7C6Y8T9-F1
#
_entry.id   AF-A0A7C6Y8T9-F1
#
_cell.length_a   1.000
_cell.length_b   1.000
_cell.length_c   1.000
_cell.angle_alpha   90.00
_cell.angle_beta   90.00
_cell.angle_gamma   90.00
#
_symmetry.space_group_name_H-M   'P 1'
#
loop_
_entity.id
_entity.type
_entity.pdbx_description
1 polymer ?
#
loop_
_entity_poly.entity_id
_entity_poly.type
_entity_poly.pdbx_seq_one_letter_code
_entity_poly.pdbx_strand_id
1 'polypeptide(L)'
;MNDIELIQVTYSVRAAQAILQYGVGAMVDFPNQTLMTASTKYWDDFAFIYDERFAKALGVNRFIRPNKIPYVRFPQWYFCPKCRRFQTLMQWNEQNNKEKKDNPREYKQKLKHNMAYYLRCPKCKCDLVVARIITVCNRGHINDFPWVEWVHAKQGKEICKTPSLTFKTNPSGSEGLEGLTIECSCKCSATLKDAFGEDIFAKLYKKTGMEKFKCEGLHPYKFKKESCDFFPVTVQRGSSSVYFPVVYSSLVIPPYSGRLTQKIENSITYKICNINFEQAVAFNETAEWIKNKLPEYAKKLSEEIGANRESVEEVLIRKFSAANYKTDVTSTEYRFEEYNALKGKKYQENDSDCFSLELIKIEDYKNLPFVKTISLVNTIKIVKTLIGFSRINPVEKGGFGFVDIKGENL
;
A
#
# COMPACT_ATOMS: atom_id res chain seq x y z
N MET A 1 -8.19 13.58 -13.37
CA MET A 1 -9.08 13.21 -12.26
C MET A 1 -9.25 14.45 -11.42
N ASN A 2 -10.47 14.78 -11.00
CA ASN A 2 -10.67 15.88 -10.05
C ASN A 2 -10.51 15.29 -8.65
N ASP A 3 -9.40 15.60 -8.00
CA ASP A 3 -9.16 15.20 -6.63
C ASP A 3 -10.06 15.99 -5.69
N ILE A 4 -10.51 15.32 -4.63
CA ILE A 4 -11.49 15.86 -3.70
C ILE A 4 -10.86 15.81 -2.32
N GLU A 5 -10.56 16.97 -1.75
CA GLU A 5 -10.03 17.04 -0.39
C GLU A 5 -11.09 16.58 0.62
N LEU A 6 -10.73 15.56 1.40
CA LEU A 6 -11.55 15.01 2.47
C LEU A 6 -11.26 15.74 3.79
N ILE A 7 -12.27 15.81 4.66
CA ILE A 7 -12.16 16.48 5.95
C ILE A 7 -11.19 15.70 6.86
N GLN A 8 -10.06 16.32 7.21
CA GLN A 8 -8.95 15.67 7.94
C GLN A 8 -9.38 14.98 9.25
N VAL A 9 -10.28 15.61 10.02
CA VAL A 9 -10.75 15.07 11.31
C VAL A 9 -11.42 13.70 11.14
N THR A 10 -12.24 13.55 10.09
CA THR A 10 -12.99 12.31 9.83
C THR A 10 -12.22 11.30 8.99
N TYR A 11 -11.18 11.75 8.27
CA TYR A 11 -10.40 10.96 7.32
C TYR A 11 -8.91 11.06 7.64
N SER A 12 -8.52 10.65 8.85
CA SER A 12 -7.12 10.58 9.27
C SER A 12 -6.70 9.14 9.58
N VAL A 13 -5.47 8.81 9.23
CA VAL A 13 -4.81 7.53 9.50
C VAL A 13 -3.44 7.83 10.08
N ARG A 14 -3.01 7.07 11.10
CA ARG A 14 -1.64 7.22 11.63
C ARG A 14 -0.63 6.74 10.59
N ALA A 15 0.50 7.42 10.45
CA ALA A 15 1.54 7.03 9.49
C ALA A 15 1.95 5.55 9.60
N ALA A 16 2.05 5.02 10.83
CA ALA A 16 2.36 3.59 11.05
C ALA A 16 1.27 2.64 10.53
N GLN A 17 0.00 3.04 10.55
CA GLN A 17 -1.10 2.24 10.00
C GLN A 17 -1.08 2.26 8.46
N ALA A 18 -0.63 3.36 7.86
CA ALA A 18 -0.49 3.51 6.41
C ALA A 18 0.61 2.65 5.77
N ILE A 19 1.49 2.03 6.56
CA ILE A 19 2.47 1.03 6.07
C ILE A 19 2.11 -0.40 6.52
N LEU A 20 1.08 -0.56 7.34
CA LEU A 20 0.61 -1.85 7.86
C LEU A 20 -0.80 -2.11 7.32
N GLN A 21 -1.82 -2.02 8.17
CA GLN A 21 -3.20 -2.37 7.86
C GLN A 21 -3.84 -1.54 6.73
N TYR A 22 -3.39 -0.30 6.51
CA TYR A 22 -3.99 0.66 5.57
C TYR A 22 -3.01 1.07 4.46
N GLY A 23 -2.07 0.18 4.14
CA GLY A 23 -1.12 0.35 3.05
C GLY A 23 -1.75 0.44 1.67
N VAL A 24 -0.93 0.71 0.65
CA VAL A 24 -1.35 0.75 -0.76
C VAL A 24 -2.13 -0.51 -1.12
N GLY A 25 -3.32 -0.34 -1.70
CA GLY A 25 -4.21 -1.44 -2.07
C GLY A 25 -5.05 -2.02 -0.91
N ALA A 26 -4.86 -1.57 0.32
CA ALA A 26 -5.70 -1.92 1.46
C ALA A 26 -6.98 -1.08 1.47
N MET A 27 -8.07 -1.68 1.95
CA MET A 27 -9.30 -0.93 2.23
C MET A 27 -9.25 -0.32 3.62
N VAL A 28 -9.84 0.87 3.76
CA VAL A 28 -9.98 1.62 5.00
C VAL A 28 -11.44 1.97 5.18
N ASP A 29 -11.97 1.62 6.35
CA ASP A 29 -13.33 1.96 6.74
C ASP A 29 -13.36 3.28 7.48
N PHE A 30 -13.80 4.31 6.77
CA PHE A 30 -14.13 5.59 7.38
C PHE A 30 -15.61 5.62 7.77
N PRO A 31 -16.02 6.49 8.71
CA PRO A 31 -17.38 6.52 9.23
C PRO A 31 -18.49 6.61 8.17
N ASN A 32 -18.22 7.29 7.04
CA ASN A 32 -19.22 7.57 6.01
C ASN A 32 -19.00 6.81 4.69
N GLN A 33 -17.85 6.15 4.49
CA GLN A 33 -17.54 5.42 3.26
C GLN A 33 -16.33 4.52 3.44
N THR A 34 -16.29 3.43 2.67
CA THR A 34 -15.08 2.62 2.51
C THR A 34 -14.27 3.13 1.34
N LEU A 35 -12.97 3.30 1.59
CA LEU A 35 -12.01 3.75 0.60
C LEU A 35 -10.86 2.73 0.51
N MET A 36 -10.04 2.84 -0.53
CA MET A 36 -8.84 2.03 -0.71
C MET A 36 -7.64 2.94 -0.95
N THR A 37 -6.54 2.71 -0.25
CA THR A 37 -5.32 3.52 -0.38
C THR A 37 -4.77 3.42 -1.80
N ALA A 38 -4.65 4.55 -2.49
CA ALA A 38 -4.23 4.59 -3.89
C ALA A 38 -2.73 4.29 -4.03
N SER A 39 -2.33 3.89 -5.24
CA SER A 39 -0.92 3.66 -5.60
C SER A 39 -0.05 4.87 -5.28
N THR A 40 1.21 4.61 -4.90
CA THR A 40 2.26 5.62 -4.67
C THR A 40 2.45 6.60 -5.84
N LYS A 41 2.11 6.19 -7.07
CA LYS A 41 2.08 7.04 -8.28
C LYS A 41 1.20 8.30 -8.13
N TYR A 42 0.18 8.25 -7.30
CA TYR A 42 -0.76 9.36 -7.09
C TYR A 42 -0.40 10.23 -5.88
N TRP A 43 0.69 9.92 -5.18
CA TRP A 43 1.09 10.67 -4.01
C TRP A 43 1.86 11.90 -4.47
N ASP A 44 1.38 13.09 -4.10
CA ASP A 44 1.90 14.39 -4.51
C ASP A 44 2.60 15.13 -3.36
N ASP A 45 2.19 14.87 -2.12
CA ASP A 45 2.75 15.47 -0.90
C ASP A 45 3.40 14.41 0.02
N PHE A 46 4.73 14.35 -0.02
CA PHE A 46 5.54 13.40 0.74
C PHE A 46 6.92 13.96 1.10
N ALA A 47 7.52 13.41 2.15
CA ALA A 47 8.91 13.64 2.54
C ALA A 47 9.78 12.42 2.22
N PHE A 48 11.04 12.64 1.88
CA PHE A 48 11.99 11.55 1.67
C PHE A 48 12.56 11.03 2.99
N ILE A 49 12.75 9.72 3.06
CA ILE A 49 13.54 9.05 4.10
C ILE A 49 14.73 8.39 3.41
N TYR A 50 15.91 8.67 3.96
CA TYR A 50 17.18 8.16 3.48
C TYR A 50 17.72 7.12 4.46
N ASP A 51 18.03 5.94 3.93
CA ASP A 51 18.81 4.88 4.57
C ASP A 51 19.49 4.14 3.43
N GLU A 52 20.75 4.50 3.15
CA GLU A 52 21.50 4.01 2.00
C GLU A 52 21.57 2.48 1.97
N ARG A 53 21.88 1.88 3.11
CA ARG A 53 22.06 0.43 3.24
C ARG A 53 20.75 -0.29 2.98
N PHE A 54 19.67 0.22 3.57
CA PHE A 54 18.35 -0.37 3.39
C PHE A 54 17.81 -0.18 1.97
N ALA A 55 18.03 0.98 1.38
CA ALA A 55 17.64 1.29 0.00
C ALA A 55 18.34 0.36 -0.99
N LYS A 56 19.67 0.19 -0.85
CA LYS A 56 20.46 -0.77 -1.65
C LYS A 56 19.95 -2.20 -1.53
N ALA A 57 19.74 -2.68 -0.30
CA ALA A 57 19.26 -4.04 -0.04
C ALA A 57 17.87 -4.31 -0.65
N LEU A 58 17.05 -3.27 -0.79
CA LEU A 58 15.74 -3.37 -1.44
C LEU A 58 15.75 -3.09 -2.95
N GLY A 59 16.88 -2.64 -3.50
CA GLY A 59 17.00 -2.24 -4.90
C GLY A 59 16.18 -0.99 -5.23
N VAL A 60 16.13 -0.03 -4.30
CA VAL A 60 15.46 1.28 -4.46
C VAL A 60 16.46 2.40 -4.16
N ASN A 61 16.17 3.61 -4.63
CA ASN A 61 17.05 4.75 -4.39
C ASN A 61 16.76 5.45 -3.05
N ARG A 62 15.49 5.46 -2.63
CA ARG A 62 15.01 6.21 -1.45
C ARG A 62 13.64 5.73 -1.02
N PHE A 63 13.25 6.10 0.19
CA PHE A 63 11.92 5.85 0.73
C PHE A 63 11.10 7.14 0.76
N ILE A 64 9.77 6.99 0.68
CA ILE A 64 8.83 8.12 0.79
C ILE A 64 7.95 7.96 2.03
N ARG A 65 7.71 9.06 2.73
CA ARG A 65 6.76 9.18 3.83
C ARG A 65 5.67 10.17 3.41
N PRO A 66 4.42 9.72 3.18
CA PRO A 66 3.36 10.61 2.74
C PRO A 66 2.97 11.57 3.86
N ASN A 67 2.76 12.84 3.50
CA ASN A 67 2.07 13.80 4.36
C ASN A 67 0.56 13.76 4.08
N LYS A 68 0.17 13.56 2.83
CA LYS A 68 -1.21 13.25 2.39
C LYS A 68 -1.25 11.90 1.69
N ILE A 69 -2.34 11.16 1.90
CA ILE A 69 -2.56 9.85 1.29
C ILE A 69 -3.80 9.93 0.40
N PRO A 70 -3.67 9.73 -0.92
CA PRO A 70 -4.81 9.64 -1.82
C PRO A 70 -5.53 8.30 -1.67
N TYR A 71 -6.83 8.33 -1.90
CA TYR A 71 -7.71 7.17 -1.83
C TYR A 71 -8.58 7.04 -3.06
N VAL A 72 -8.89 5.81 -3.44
CA VAL A 72 -9.89 5.48 -4.46
C VAL A 72 -11.14 4.90 -3.79
N ARG A 73 -12.29 5.00 -4.45
CA ARG A 73 -13.49 4.29 -3.97
C ARG A 73 -13.44 2.83 -4.38
N PHE A 74 -13.57 1.96 -3.39
CA PHE A 74 -13.81 0.54 -3.57
C PHE A 74 -14.35 -0.01 -2.25
N PRO A 75 -15.36 -0.90 -2.25
CA PRO A 75 -16.08 -1.48 -3.38
C PRO A 75 -17.01 -0.48 -4.08
N GLN A 76 -17.62 -0.90 -5.20
CA GLN A 76 -18.52 -0.07 -6.01
C GLN A 76 -20.00 -0.35 -5.74
N TRP A 77 -20.36 -1.45 -5.09
CA TRP A 77 -21.76 -1.82 -4.83
C TRP A 77 -22.29 -1.30 -3.48
N TYR A 78 -23.46 -0.65 -3.52
CA TYR A 78 -24.11 -0.06 -2.34
C TYR A 78 -25.62 -0.27 -2.36
N PHE A 79 -26.23 -0.49 -1.20
CA PHE A 79 -27.68 -0.55 -1.05
C PHE A 79 -28.23 0.58 -0.18
N CYS A 80 -29.47 0.96 -0.46
CA CYS A 80 -30.22 1.88 0.41
C CYS A 80 -30.96 1.08 1.50
N PRO A 81 -30.80 1.40 2.80
CA PRO A 81 -31.46 0.67 3.88
C PRO A 81 -32.99 0.86 3.89
N LYS A 82 -33.51 1.95 3.29
CA LYS A 82 -34.95 2.23 3.20
C LYS A 82 -35.60 1.57 1.98
N CYS A 83 -35.19 1.94 0.77
CA CYS A 83 -35.82 1.42 -0.46
C CYS A 83 -35.23 0.10 -0.97
N ARG A 84 -34.20 -0.43 -0.30
CA ARG A 84 -33.55 -1.71 -0.61
C ARG A 84 -32.94 -1.84 -2.01
N ARG A 85 -33.00 -0.82 -2.85
CA ARG A 85 -32.29 -0.77 -4.14
C ARG A 85 -30.81 -1.02 -3.91
N PHE A 86 -30.23 -1.89 -4.72
CA PHE A 86 -28.86 -2.33 -4.64
C PHE A 86 -28.22 -2.24 -6.02
N GLN A 87 -27.24 -1.35 -6.15
CA GLN A 87 -26.68 -0.97 -7.44
C GLN A 87 -25.29 -0.36 -7.26
N THR A 88 -24.61 -0.15 -8.38
CA THR A 88 -23.26 0.43 -8.38
C THR A 88 -23.26 1.92 -8.04
N LEU A 89 -22.13 2.45 -7.56
CA LEU A 89 -21.93 3.88 -7.34
C LEU A 89 -22.15 4.71 -8.61
N MET A 90 -21.78 4.18 -9.78
CA MET A 90 -22.05 4.83 -11.07
C MET A 90 -23.55 5.08 -11.24
N GLN A 91 -24.38 4.06 -11.04
CA GLN A 91 -25.84 4.18 -11.14
C GLN A 91 -26.44 5.10 -10.07
N TRP A 92 -25.90 5.08 -8.84
CA TRP A 92 -26.29 6.05 -7.81
C TRP A 92 -25.96 7.50 -8.19
N ASN A 93 -24.77 7.74 -8.75
CA ASN A 93 -24.32 9.05 -9.19
C ASN A 93 -25.16 9.58 -10.35
N GLU A 94 -25.48 8.74 -11.33
CA GLU A 94 -26.37 9.10 -12.45
C GLU A 94 -27.75 9.54 -11.96
N GLN A 95 -28.35 8.82 -11.02
CA GLN A 95 -29.64 9.18 -10.44
C GLN A 95 -29.56 10.49 -9.66
N ASN A 96 -28.50 10.68 -8.86
CA ASN A 96 -28.26 11.92 -8.13
C ASN A 96 -28.10 13.12 -9.08
N ASN A 97 -27.40 12.93 -10.20
CA ASN A 97 -27.20 13.98 -11.21
C ASN A 97 -28.47 14.32 -11.98
N LYS A 98 -29.37 13.35 -12.22
CA LYS A 98 -30.70 13.62 -12.77
C LYS A 98 -31.53 14.45 -11.79
N GLU A 99 -31.60 14.03 -10.53
CA GLU A 99 -32.35 14.75 -9.50
C GLU A 99 -31.82 16.18 -9.24
N LYS A 100 -30.51 16.39 -9.36
CA LYS A 100 -29.87 17.72 -9.37
C LYS A 100 -30.37 18.62 -10.49
N LYS A 101 -30.54 18.06 -11.70
CA LYS A 101 -31.03 18.81 -12.87
C LYS A 101 -32.50 19.16 -12.71
N ASP A 102 -33.28 18.24 -12.15
CA ASP A 102 -34.72 18.43 -11.94
C ASP A 102 -35.00 19.42 -10.79
N ASN A 103 -34.15 19.44 -9.75
CA ASN A 103 -34.31 20.29 -8.56
C ASN A 103 -33.05 21.10 -8.20
N PRO A 104 -32.61 22.05 -9.05
CA PRO A 104 -31.31 22.72 -8.90
C PRO A 104 -31.20 23.62 -7.65
N ARG A 105 -32.32 24.16 -7.14
CA ARG A 105 -32.33 25.04 -5.96
C ARG A 105 -31.97 24.29 -4.66
N GLU A 106 -32.36 23.02 -4.53
CA GLU A 106 -32.06 22.20 -3.35
C GLU A 106 -30.59 21.75 -3.29
N TYR A 107 -29.96 21.58 -4.46
CA TYR A 107 -28.60 21.07 -4.59
C TYR A 107 -27.51 22.15 -4.61
N LYS A 108 -27.85 23.40 -4.92
CA LYS A 108 -26.90 24.53 -4.93
C LYS A 108 -26.32 24.89 -3.55
N GLN A 109 -26.91 24.40 -2.45
CA GLN A 109 -26.61 24.92 -1.10
C GLN A 109 -26.01 23.89 -0.12
N LYS A 110 -25.83 22.61 -0.46
CA LYS A 110 -25.43 21.60 0.55
C LYS A 110 -24.39 20.60 0.04
N LEU A 111 -23.18 20.64 0.63
CA LEU A 111 -22.16 19.58 0.56
C LEU A 111 -22.73 18.17 0.81
N LYS A 112 -23.80 18.07 1.62
CA LYS A 112 -24.53 16.83 1.97
C LYS A 112 -25.14 16.08 0.78
N HIS A 113 -25.20 16.70 -0.40
CA HIS A 113 -25.74 16.11 -1.63
C HIS A 113 -24.68 15.76 -2.67
N ASN A 114 -23.41 16.01 -2.34
CA ASN A 114 -22.29 15.60 -3.16
C ASN A 114 -21.91 14.16 -2.77
N MET A 115 -22.22 13.22 -3.68
CA MET A 115 -21.89 11.80 -3.56
C MET A 115 -20.39 11.52 -3.42
N ALA A 116 -19.53 12.52 -3.64
CA ALA A 116 -18.13 12.40 -3.30
C ALA A 116 -17.84 12.41 -1.79
N TYR A 117 -18.65 13.14 -1.03
CA TYR A 117 -18.48 13.35 0.41
C TYR A 117 -19.46 12.51 1.24
N TYR A 118 -20.70 12.39 0.76
CA TYR A 118 -21.79 11.71 1.45
C TYR A 118 -22.54 10.81 0.46
N LEU A 119 -22.36 9.50 0.60
CA LEU A 119 -23.05 8.51 -0.21
C LEU A 119 -24.49 8.38 0.28
N ARG A 120 -25.43 9.07 -0.39
CA ARG A 120 -26.84 9.10 -0.01
C ARG A 120 -27.75 8.62 -1.12
N CYS A 121 -28.82 7.95 -0.74
CA CYS A 121 -29.89 7.61 -1.66
C CYS A 121 -30.57 8.90 -2.15
N PRO A 122 -30.60 9.19 -3.45
CA PRO A 122 -31.20 10.42 -3.96
C PRO A 122 -32.70 10.51 -3.59
N LYS A 123 -33.43 9.39 -3.67
CA LYS A 123 -34.86 9.30 -3.32
C LYS A 123 -35.15 9.33 -1.81
N CYS A 124 -34.36 8.61 -1.00
CA CYS A 124 -34.68 8.38 0.42
C CYS A 124 -33.93 9.31 1.39
N LYS A 125 -32.94 10.04 0.88
CA LYS A 125 -32.07 10.98 1.60
C LYS A 125 -31.35 10.39 2.82
N CYS A 126 -31.25 9.06 2.90
CA CYS A 126 -30.49 8.34 3.92
C CYS A 126 -29.15 7.86 3.35
N ASP A 127 -28.20 7.59 4.25
CA ASP A 127 -26.88 7.10 3.87
C ASP A 127 -26.98 5.70 3.25
N LEU A 128 -26.15 5.47 2.23
CA LEU A 128 -26.02 4.20 1.54
C LEU A 128 -25.09 3.29 2.32
N VAL A 129 -25.39 2.00 2.29
CA VAL A 129 -24.58 0.97 2.96
C VAL A 129 -23.78 0.21 1.90
N VAL A 130 -22.48 0.16 2.08
CA VAL A 130 -21.55 -0.58 1.21
C VAL A 130 -21.81 -2.08 1.28
N ALA A 131 -21.63 -2.77 0.15
CA ALA A 131 -21.60 -4.22 0.11
C ALA A 131 -20.48 -4.76 1.03
N ARG A 132 -20.81 -5.79 1.82
CA ARG A 132 -19.89 -6.36 2.83
C ARG A 132 -19.00 -7.48 2.31
N ILE A 133 -19.24 -7.94 1.09
CA ILE A 133 -18.45 -9.01 0.46
C ILE A 133 -17.86 -8.53 -0.85
N ILE A 134 -16.69 -9.08 -1.15
CA ILE A 134 -15.89 -8.81 -2.34
C ILE A 134 -15.25 -10.13 -2.80
N THR A 135 -14.59 -10.11 -3.94
CA THR A 135 -13.80 -11.24 -4.43
C THR A 135 -12.32 -10.89 -4.51
N VAL A 136 -11.45 -11.82 -4.12
CA VAL A 136 -9.99 -11.69 -4.20
C VAL A 136 -9.41 -12.94 -4.84
N CYS A 137 -8.24 -12.86 -5.47
CA CYS A 137 -7.57 -14.04 -6.02
C CYS A 137 -6.11 -14.13 -5.57
N ASN A 138 -5.48 -15.27 -5.83
CA ASN A 138 -4.07 -15.52 -5.45
C ASN A 138 -3.07 -14.59 -6.15
N ARG A 139 -3.42 -13.89 -7.24
CA ARG A 139 -2.57 -12.84 -7.84
C ARG A 139 -2.73 -11.45 -7.17
N GLY A 140 -3.49 -11.39 -6.07
CA GLY A 140 -3.71 -10.16 -5.30
C GLY A 140 -4.68 -9.14 -5.92
N HIS A 141 -5.37 -9.52 -7.00
CA HIS A 141 -6.51 -8.77 -7.54
C HIS A 141 -7.67 -8.72 -6.56
N ILE A 142 -8.47 -7.67 -6.65
CA ILE A 142 -9.64 -7.44 -5.82
C ILE A 142 -10.76 -6.86 -6.68
N ASN A 143 -11.93 -7.49 -6.64
CA ASN A 143 -13.09 -7.12 -7.44
C ASN A 143 -14.34 -7.06 -6.57
N ASP A 144 -15.35 -6.33 -7.02
CA ASP A 144 -16.69 -6.48 -6.45
C ASP A 144 -17.18 -7.92 -6.66
N PHE A 145 -18.06 -8.39 -5.77
CA PHE A 145 -18.73 -9.68 -5.98
C PHE A 145 -19.64 -9.60 -7.23
N PRO A 146 -19.72 -10.65 -8.06
CA PRO A 146 -20.50 -10.64 -9.31
C PRO A 146 -22.01 -10.80 -9.01
N TRP A 147 -22.61 -9.75 -8.45
CA TRP A 147 -23.96 -9.78 -7.87
C TRP A 147 -25.05 -10.15 -8.86
N VAL A 148 -24.99 -9.61 -10.08
CA VAL A 148 -26.00 -9.86 -11.12
C VAL A 148 -25.90 -11.30 -11.60
N GLU A 149 -24.69 -11.73 -11.89
CA GLU A 149 -24.37 -13.06 -12.40
C GLU A 149 -24.70 -14.12 -11.36
N TRP A 150 -24.37 -13.87 -10.09
CA TRP A 150 -24.70 -14.76 -8.97
C TRP A 150 -26.21 -15.04 -8.88
N VAL A 151 -27.03 -13.99 -8.89
CA VAL A 151 -28.49 -14.11 -8.74
C VAL A 151 -29.12 -14.94 -9.87
N HIS A 152 -28.66 -14.74 -11.11
CA HIS A 152 -29.19 -15.45 -12.27
C HIS A 152 -28.63 -16.89 -12.36
N ALA A 153 -27.34 -17.09 -12.10
CA ALA A 153 -26.70 -18.40 -12.17
C ALA A 153 -27.21 -19.38 -11.11
N LYS A 154 -27.49 -18.91 -9.87
CA LYS A 154 -28.10 -19.75 -8.83
C LYS A 154 -29.50 -20.23 -9.22
N GLN A 155 -30.21 -19.49 -10.06
CA GLN A 155 -31.52 -19.86 -10.62
C GLN A 155 -31.41 -20.59 -11.98
N GLY A 156 -30.20 -20.82 -12.50
CA GLY A 156 -29.99 -21.46 -13.80
C GLY A 156 -30.55 -20.66 -14.98
N LYS A 157 -30.65 -19.33 -14.85
CA LYS A 157 -31.20 -18.44 -15.87
C LYS A 157 -30.11 -17.56 -16.46
N GLU A 158 -30.31 -17.13 -17.71
CA GLU A 158 -29.50 -16.09 -18.33
C GLU A 158 -29.75 -14.72 -17.66
N ILE A 159 -28.79 -13.81 -17.81
CA ILE A 159 -28.89 -12.45 -17.28
C ILE A 159 -30.00 -11.70 -18.03
N CYS A 160 -30.94 -11.09 -17.30
CA CYS A 160 -32.00 -10.33 -17.93
C CYS A 160 -31.48 -9.04 -18.60
N LYS A 161 -32.25 -8.48 -19.55
CA LYS A 161 -31.84 -7.31 -20.35
C LYS A 161 -31.51 -6.06 -19.52
N THR A 162 -32.23 -5.84 -18.41
CA THR A 162 -32.10 -4.65 -17.57
C THR A 162 -32.06 -5.05 -16.08
N PRO A 163 -30.92 -5.60 -15.61
CA PRO A 163 -30.81 -6.10 -14.25
C PRO A 163 -30.87 -4.96 -13.25
N SER A 164 -31.80 -5.06 -12.30
CA SER A 164 -31.93 -4.13 -11.19
C SER A 164 -32.12 -4.94 -9.92
N LEU A 165 -31.19 -4.81 -8.98
CA LEU A 165 -31.15 -5.65 -7.78
C LEU A 165 -31.77 -4.93 -6.57
N THR A 166 -32.36 -5.72 -5.70
CA THR A 166 -32.84 -5.32 -4.38
C THR A 166 -32.23 -6.22 -3.33
N PHE A 167 -31.79 -5.61 -2.22
CA PHE A 167 -31.15 -6.29 -1.10
C PHE A 167 -32.15 -6.44 0.04
N LYS A 168 -32.61 -7.66 0.28
CA LYS A 168 -33.62 -8.00 1.29
C LYS A 168 -32.97 -8.72 2.47
N THR A 169 -33.36 -8.31 3.67
CA THR A 169 -33.02 -8.98 4.93
C THR A 169 -34.28 -9.67 5.43
N ASN A 170 -34.27 -10.99 5.57
CA ASN A 170 -35.41 -11.70 6.13
C ASN A 170 -35.42 -11.52 7.66
N PRO A 171 -36.46 -10.90 8.25
CA PRO A 171 -36.54 -10.70 9.71
C PRO A 171 -36.76 -12.02 10.48
N SER A 172 -37.22 -13.07 9.79
CA SER A 172 -37.78 -14.29 10.38
C SER A 172 -36.93 -15.54 10.18
N GLY A 173 -35.72 -15.46 9.63
CA GLY A 173 -34.98 -16.65 9.19
C GLY A 173 -33.47 -16.54 9.31
N SER A 174 -32.89 -17.52 10.01
CA SER A 174 -31.47 -17.91 10.11
C SER A 174 -30.47 -16.78 10.39
N GLU A 175 -29.83 -16.82 11.56
CA GLU A 175 -28.64 -16.01 11.83
C GLU A 175 -27.57 -16.26 10.75
N GLY A 176 -27.00 -15.19 10.18
CA GLY A 176 -25.92 -15.27 9.20
C GLY A 176 -26.30 -14.95 7.75
N LEU A 177 -25.55 -15.51 6.80
CA LEU A 177 -25.61 -15.16 5.37
C LEU A 177 -26.86 -15.70 4.64
N GLU A 178 -27.53 -16.69 5.23
CA GLU A 178 -28.77 -17.27 4.71
C GLU A 178 -29.97 -16.31 4.83
N GLY A 179 -29.94 -15.41 5.81
CA GLY A 179 -30.96 -14.36 5.97
C GLY A 179 -30.85 -13.20 4.97
N LEU A 180 -29.83 -13.19 4.12
CA LEU A 180 -29.60 -12.15 3.11
C LEU A 180 -30.01 -12.66 1.71
N THR A 181 -31.02 -12.02 1.12
CA THR A 181 -31.52 -12.37 -0.22
C THR A 181 -31.36 -11.20 -1.17
N ILE A 182 -30.87 -11.47 -2.37
CA ILE A 182 -30.73 -10.50 -3.45
C ILE A 182 -31.71 -10.91 -4.54
N GLU A 183 -32.61 -10.00 -4.91
CA GLU A 183 -33.64 -10.23 -5.91
C GLU A 183 -33.49 -9.24 -7.07
N CYS A 184 -33.54 -9.75 -8.29
CA CYS A 184 -33.56 -8.97 -9.50
C CYS A 184 -35.00 -8.65 -9.93
N SER A 185 -35.18 -7.55 -10.67
CA SER A 185 -36.44 -7.14 -11.30
C SER A 185 -37.14 -8.24 -12.12
N CYS A 186 -36.38 -9.20 -12.67
CA CYS A 186 -36.89 -10.38 -13.41
C CYS A 186 -37.37 -11.54 -12.52
N LYS A 187 -37.47 -11.33 -11.20
CA LYS A 187 -37.85 -12.32 -10.18
C LYS A 187 -36.82 -13.42 -9.91
N CYS A 188 -35.64 -13.40 -10.55
CA CYS A 188 -34.53 -14.21 -10.09
C CYS A 188 -34.09 -13.73 -8.70
N SER A 189 -33.91 -14.65 -7.77
CA SER A 189 -33.42 -14.35 -6.42
C SER A 189 -32.41 -15.40 -5.97
N ALA A 190 -31.45 -14.97 -5.17
CA ALA A 190 -30.47 -15.86 -4.56
C ALA A 190 -30.08 -15.35 -3.17
N THR A 191 -29.81 -16.28 -2.25
CA THR A 191 -29.16 -15.96 -0.98
C THR A 191 -27.64 -15.90 -1.15
N LEU A 192 -26.93 -15.46 -0.11
CA LEU A 192 -25.46 -15.56 -0.05
C LEU A 192 -24.98 -16.89 0.53
N LYS A 193 -25.87 -17.87 0.67
CA LYS A 193 -25.51 -19.25 1.03
C LYS A 193 -24.53 -19.80 0.00
N ASP A 194 -23.47 -20.44 0.49
CA ASP A 194 -22.36 -21.00 -0.31
C ASP A 194 -21.47 -19.98 -1.03
N ALA A 195 -21.74 -18.66 -0.94
CA ALA A 195 -20.95 -17.66 -1.65
C ALA A 195 -19.46 -17.68 -1.24
N PHE A 196 -19.17 -18.16 -0.03
CA PHE A 196 -17.82 -18.31 0.54
C PHE A 196 -17.19 -19.68 0.30
N GLY A 197 -17.83 -20.57 -0.46
CA GLY A 197 -17.25 -21.87 -0.82
C GLY A 197 -16.04 -21.71 -1.74
N GLU A 198 -14.96 -22.42 -1.44
CA GLU A 198 -13.66 -22.28 -2.13
C GLU A 198 -13.74 -22.40 -3.65
N ASP A 199 -14.54 -23.35 -4.16
CA ASP A 199 -14.68 -23.63 -5.60
C ASP A 199 -16.00 -23.14 -6.21
N ILE A 200 -16.78 -22.30 -5.50
CA ILE A 200 -18.13 -21.97 -5.96
C ILE A 200 -18.12 -21.32 -7.35
N PHE A 201 -17.15 -20.45 -7.61
CA PHE A 201 -17.02 -19.75 -8.88
C PHE A 201 -16.56 -20.67 -10.01
N ALA A 202 -15.65 -21.62 -9.74
CA ALA A 202 -15.25 -22.63 -10.72
C ALA A 202 -16.43 -23.53 -11.10
N LYS A 203 -17.25 -23.94 -10.13
CA LYS A 203 -18.47 -24.74 -10.36
C LYS A 203 -19.50 -23.96 -11.18
N LEU A 204 -19.74 -22.69 -10.85
CA LEU A 204 -20.66 -21.84 -11.60
C LEU A 204 -20.16 -21.59 -13.02
N TYR A 205 -18.86 -21.33 -13.20
CA TYR A 205 -18.25 -21.18 -14.52
C TYR A 205 -18.45 -22.43 -15.39
N LYS A 206 -18.17 -23.63 -14.85
CA LYS A 206 -18.40 -24.90 -15.57
C LYS A 206 -19.87 -25.09 -15.98
N LYS A 207 -20.81 -24.61 -15.17
CA LYS A 207 -22.25 -24.73 -15.42
C LYS A 207 -22.77 -23.71 -16.42
N THR A 208 -22.30 -22.46 -16.37
CA THR A 208 -22.89 -21.34 -17.13
C THR A 208 -22.00 -20.81 -18.25
N GLY A 209 -20.70 -21.12 -18.25
CA GLY A 209 -19.72 -20.54 -19.16
C GLY A 209 -19.45 -19.03 -18.94
N MET A 210 -19.98 -18.44 -17.86
CA MET A 210 -19.87 -16.99 -17.64
C MET A 210 -18.48 -16.58 -17.16
N GLU A 211 -17.71 -15.89 -18.00
CA GLU A 211 -16.35 -15.37 -17.67
C GLU A 211 -16.31 -14.47 -16.43
N LYS A 212 -17.45 -13.87 -16.03
CA LYS A 212 -17.58 -13.07 -14.79
C LYS A 212 -17.36 -13.85 -13.50
N PHE A 213 -17.34 -15.19 -13.54
CA PHE A 213 -16.93 -16.01 -12.40
C PHE A 213 -15.43 -16.25 -12.33
N LYS A 214 -14.66 -15.91 -13.37
CA LYS A 214 -13.20 -15.80 -13.25
C LYS A 214 -12.81 -14.46 -12.65
N CYS A 215 -11.59 -14.38 -12.14
CA CYS A 215 -11.05 -13.14 -11.63
C CYS A 215 -10.93 -12.12 -12.76
N GLU A 216 -11.52 -10.95 -12.60
CA GLU A 216 -11.43 -9.89 -13.63
C GLU A 216 -10.06 -9.22 -13.69
N GLY A 217 -9.17 -9.50 -12.73
CA GLY A 217 -7.82 -8.95 -12.74
C GLY A 217 -7.75 -7.46 -12.39
N LEU A 218 -8.71 -6.92 -11.62
CA LEU A 218 -8.71 -5.51 -11.28
C LEU A 218 -7.71 -5.18 -10.16
N HIS A 219 -7.03 -4.04 -10.35
CA HIS A 219 -6.28 -3.31 -9.32
C HIS A 219 -6.91 -1.92 -9.14
N PRO A 220 -8.01 -1.79 -8.38
CA PRO A 220 -8.73 -0.51 -8.25
C PRO A 220 -7.84 0.65 -7.80
N TYR A 221 -6.91 0.39 -6.88
CA TYR A 221 -5.92 1.37 -6.37
C TYR A 221 -4.90 1.87 -7.40
N LYS A 222 -4.71 1.14 -8.52
CA LYS A 222 -3.86 1.55 -9.65
C LYS A 222 -4.69 2.04 -10.85
N PHE A 223 -6.01 1.91 -10.82
CA PHE A 223 -6.89 2.03 -11.99
C PHE A 223 -6.40 1.18 -13.18
N LYS A 224 -5.85 0.00 -12.91
CA LYS A 224 -5.34 -0.95 -13.91
C LYS A 224 -6.12 -2.26 -13.87
N LYS A 225 -6.06 -2.99 -14.98
CA LYS A 225 -6.59 -4.34 -15.15
C LYS A 225 -5.52 -5.20 -15.81
N GLU A 226 -5.37 -6.43 -15.34
CA GLU A 226 -4.43 -7.42 -15.86
C GLU A 226 -5.18 -8.71 -16.23
N SER A 227 -4.60 -9.55 -17.09
CA SER A 227 -5.20 -10.86 -17.39
C SER A 227 -5.05 -11.80 -16.20
N CYS A 228 -6.11 -12.56 -15.90
CA CYS A 228 -6.13 -13.49 -14.79
C CYS A 228 -7.00 -14.70 -15.10
N ASP A 229 -6.41 -15.89 -14.98
CA ASP A 229 -7.09 -17.15 -15.25
C ASP A 229 -7.52 -17.87 -13.96
N PHE A 230 -7.29 -17.23 -12.80
CA PHE A 230 -7.68 -17.79 -11.51
C PHE A 230 -9.17 -17.56 -11.23
N PHE A 231 -9.78 -18.53 -10.56
CA PHE A 231 -11.06 -18.31 -9.89
C PHE A 231 -10.79 -17.55 -8.58
N PRO A 232 -11.56 -16.47 -8.31
CA PRO A 232 -11.40 -15.75 -7.07
C PRO A 232 -12.12 -16.49 -5.93
N VAL A 233 -11.88 -16.07 -4.70
CA VAL A 233 -12.64 -16.47 -3.51
C VAL A 233 -13.40 -15.28 -2.96
N THR A 234 -14.56 -15.54 -2.35
CA THR A 234 -15.36 -14.50 -1.70
C THR A 234 -14.85 -14.30 -0.29
N VAL A 235 -14.65 -13.03 0.09
CA VAL A 235 -14.24 -12.66 1.45
C VAL A 235 -15.10 -11.53 1.96
N GLN A 236 -15.23 -11.45 3.29
CA GLN A 236 -15.79 -10.26 3.91
C GLN A 236 -14.79 -9.11 3.77
N ARG A 237 -15.30 -7.92 3.48
CA ARG A 237 -14.50 -6.72 3.23
C ARG A 237 -13.58 -6.35 4.40
N GLY A 238 -14.00 -6.66 5.63
CA GLY A 238 -13.22 -6.44 6.87
C GLY A 238 -12.38 -7.64 7.31
N SER A 239 -12.28 -8.70 6.51
CA SER A 239 -11.44 -9.86 6.82
C SER A 239 -9.96 -9.50 6.75
N SER A 240 -9.14 -10.02 7.67
CA SER A 240 -7.67 -9.90 7.61
C SER A 240 -7.09 -10.54 6.35
N SER A 241 -7.76 -11.56 5.78
CA SER A 241 -7.33 -12.22 4.55
C SER A 241 -7.38 -11.32 3.31
N VAL A 242 -8.01 -10.15 3.38
CA VAL A 242 -8.06 -9.19 2.29
C VAL A 242 -6.70 -8.54 2.07
N TYR A 243 -5.88 -8.37 3.10
CA TYR A 243 -4.64 -7.59 3.00
C TYR A 243 -3.60 -8.02 4.03
N PHE A 244 -2.52 -8.64 3.55
CA PHE A 244 -1.33 -8.93 4.33
C PHE A 244 -0.18 -8.02 3.87
N PRO A 245 0.22 -7.02 4.66
CA PRO A 245 1.34 -6.16 4.29
C PRO A 245 2.66 -6.94 4.38
N VAL A 246 3.54 -6.73 3.40
CA VAL A 246 4.92 -7.21 3.45
C VAL A 246 5.81 -6.02 3.79
N VAL A 247 6.30 -6.00 5.03
CA VAL A 247 7.07 -4.88 5.60
C VAL A 247 8.44 -5.36 6.01
N TYR A 248 9.47 -4.65 5.55
CA TYR A 248 10.85 -4.85 6.01
C TYR A 248 11.26 -3.68 6.90
N SER A 249 12.27 -3.93 7.75
CA SER A 249 12.83 -2.91 8.62
C SER A 249 14.35 -2.96 8.65
N SER A 250 14.96 -1.80 8.86
CA SER A 250 16.40 -1.63 8.99
C SER A 250 16.70 -0.75 10.20
N LEU A 251 17.72 -1.13 10.97
CA LEU A 251 18.34 -0.21 11.92
C LEU A 251 19.16 0.82 11.14
N VAL A 252 18.91 2.09 11.46
CA VAL A 252 19.68 3.21 10.92
C VAL A 252 20.96 3.28 11.71
N ILE A 253 22.02 2.68 11.16
CA ILE A 253 23.33 2.57 11.80
C ILE A 253 24.36 3.46 11.07
N PRO A 254 25.34 4.02 11.79
CA PRO A 254 26.50 4.68 11.17
C PRO A 254 27.32 3.69 10.32
N PRO A 255 28.07 4.17 9.31
CA PRO A 255 28.18 5.57 8.87
C PRO A 255 27.07 5.99 7.88
N TYR A 256 26.07 5.13 7.64
CA TYR A 256 25.01 5.35 6.67
C TYR A 256 24.00 6.42 7.11
N SER A 257 23.85 6.60 8.42
CA SER A 257 22.96 7.58 9.04
C SER A 257 23.52 9.00 9.15
N GLY A 258 24.80 9.18 8.80
CA GLY A 258 25.55 10.41 9.06
C GLY A 258 24.87 11.67 8.54
N ARG A 259 24.79 12.73 9.35
CA ARG A 259 24.39 14.09 8.91
C ARG A 259 25.09 14.51 7.61
N LEU A 260 26.37 14.12 7.44
CA LEU A 260 27.14 14.35 6.22
C LEU A 260 26.54 13.63 5.00
N THR A 261 26.20 12.34 5.13
CA THR A 261 25.56 11.55 4.06
C THR A 261 24.26 12.22 3.60
N GLN A 262 23.43 12.68 4.55
CA GLN A 262 22.16 13.34 4.24
C GLN A 262 22.34 14.70 3.54
N LYS A 263 23.34 15.49 3.94
CA LYS A 263 23.69 16.74 3.25
C LYS A 263 24.15 16.48 1.81
N ILE A 264 24.98 15.46 1.61
CA ILE A 264 25.44 15.04 0.28
C ILE A 264 24.25 14.64 -0.60
N GLU A 265 23.34 13.80 -0.12
CA GLU A 265 22.20 13.32 -0.94
C GLU A 265 21.22 14.41 -1.35
N ASN A 266 21.06 15.46 -0.53
CA ASN A 266 20.18 16.58 -0.83
C ASN A 266 20.79 17.60 -1.81
N SER A 267 22.11 17.58 -2.00
CA SER A 267 22.84 18.47 -2.92
C SER A 267 22.41 18.27 -4.37
N ILE A 268 22.39 19.36 -5.14
CA ILE A 268 22.17 19.32 -6.59
C ILE A 268 23.37 18.66 -7.28
N THR A 269 24.59 18.96 -6.84
CA THR A 269 25.82 18.38 -7.38
C THR A 269 25.83 16.87 -7.25
N TYR A 270 25.35 16.32 -6.12
CA TYR A 270 25.26 14.87 -5.95
C TYR A 270 24.25 14.24 -6.92
N LYS A 271 23.11 14.89 -7.16
CA LYS A 271 22.11 14.38 -8.13
C LYS A 271 22.69 14.29 -9.54
N ILE A 272 23.46 15.29 -9.96
CA ILE A 272 24.18 15.29 -11.25
C ILE A 272 25.27 14.21 -11.27
N CYS A 273 26.04 14.11 -10.18
CA CYS A 273 27.07 13.08 -9.99
C CYS A 273 26.50 11.68 -10.17
N ASN A 274 25.35 11.38 -9.55
CA ASN A 274 24.68 10.09 -9.63
C ASN A 274 24.19 9.77 -11.05
N ILE A 275 23.58 10.74 -11.76
CA ILE A 275 23.14 10.55 -13.15
C ILE A 275 24.33 10.20 -14.05
N ASN A 276 25.45 10.92 -13.90
CA ASN A 276 26.64 10.68 -14.70
C ASN A 276 27.32 9.34 -14.34
N PHE A 277 27.25 8.92 -13.08
CA PHE A 277 27.70 7.60 -12.66
C PHE A 277 26.84 6.48 -13.26
N GLU A 278 25.51 6.62 -13.26
CA GLU A 278 24.60 5.65 -13.88
C GLU A 278 24.88 5.47 -15.38
N GLN A 279 25.21 6.56 -16.08
CA GLN A 279 25.67 6.48 -17.47
C GLN A 279 26.98 5.70 -17.59
N ALA A 280 27.98 5.99 -16.75
CA ALA A 280 29.25 5.26 -16.76
C ALA A 280 29.08 3.76 -16.46
N VAL A 281 28.13 3.40 -15.57
CA VAL A 281 27.75 1.99 -15.32
C VAL A 281 27.17 1.37 -16.60
N ALA A 282 26.29 2.06 -17.32
CA ALA A 282 25.72 1.57 -18.57
C ALA A 282 26.76 1.32 -19.67
N PHE A 283 27.87 2.09 -19.66
CA PHE A 283 28.99 1.93 -20.59
C PHE A 283 30.14 1.04 -20.05
N ASN A 284 29.99 0.42 -18.87
CA ASN A 284 31.03 -0.37 -18.19
C ASN A 284 32.34 0.41 -17.87
N GLU A 285 32.25 1.72 -17.68
CA GLU A 285 33.39 2.62 -17.38
C GLU A 285 33.52 2.97 -15.88
N THR A 286 32.91 2.16 -15.01
CA THR A 286 32.75 2.46 -13.57
C THR A 286 34.08 2.72 -12.86
N ALA A 287 35.10 1.89 -13.09
CA ALA A 287 36.39 2.01 -12.41
C ALA A 287 37.15 3.29 -12.83
N GLU A 288 37.12 3.62 -14.12
CA GLU A 288 37.76 4.82 -14.65
C GLU A 288 37.05 6.09 -14.19
N TRP A 289 35.71 6.07 -14.17
CA TRP A 289 34.91 7.17 -13.67
C TRP A 289 35.18 7.44 -12.19
N ILE A 290 35.22 6.40 -11.35
CA ILE A 290 35.52 6.54 -9.91
C ILE A 290 36.90 7.15 -9.72
N LYS A 291 37.90 6.75 -10.51
CA LYS A 291 39.26 7.28 -10.39
C LYS A 291 39.39 8.73 -10.86
N ASN A 292 38.76 9.08 -11.98
CA ASN A 292 39.04 10.35 -12.68
C ASN A 292 38.00 11.44 -12.40
N LYS A 293 36.74 11.08 -12.15
CA LYS A 293 35.63 12.05 -12.03
C LYS A 293 35.13 12.23 -10.61
N LEU A 294 35.12 11.17 -9.79
CA LEU A 294 34.66 11.24 -8.40
C LEU A 294 35.40 12.31 -7.56
N PRO A 295 36.74 12.48 -7.65
CA PRO A 295 37.45 13.50 -6.87
C PRO A 295 37.03 14.94 -7.22
N GLU A 296 36.65 15.21 -8.48
CA GLU A 296 36.13 16.51 -8.90
C GLU A 296 34.76 16.80 -8.27
N TYR A 297 33.89 15.79 -8.24
CA TYR A 297 32.58 15.89 -7.58
C TYR A 297 32.73 16.01 -6.07
N ALA A 298 33.65 15.28 -5.45
CA ALA A 298 33.94 15.38 -4.02
C ALA A 298 34.36 16.80 -3.64
N LYS A 299 35.21 17.44 -4.45
CA LYS A 299 35.61 18.84 -4.25
C LYS A 299 34.41 19.78 -4.34
N LYS A 300 33.63 19.72 -5.42
CA LYS A 300 32.43 20.58 -5.60
C LYS A 300 31.42 20.40 -4.46
N LEU A 301 31.18 19.15 -4.05
CA LEU A 301 30.28 18.83 -2.94
C LEU A 301 30.80 19.37 -1.61
N SER A 302 32.10 19.23 -1.35
CA SER A 302 32.73 19.74 -0.12
C SER A 302 32.57 21.26 0.01
N GLU A 303 32.70 21.99 -1.10
CA GLU A 303 32.51 23.44 -1.19
C GLU A 303 31.03 23.82 -1.02
N GLU A 304 30.10 23.10 -1.67
CA GLU A 304 28.66 23.35 -1.60
C GLU A 304 28.08 23.14 -0.19
N ILE A 305 28.47 22.06 0.49
CA ILE A 305 27.87 21.67 1.79
C ILE A 305 28.71 22.11 3.00
N GLY A 306 29.89 22.71 2.76
CA GLY A 306 30.82 23.15 3.80
C GLY A 306 31.35 22.01 4.66
N ALA A 307 31.82 20.92 4.05
CA ALA A 307 32.34 19.73 4.75
C ALA A 307 33.77 19.40 4.33
N ASN A 308 34.46 18.59 5.14
CA ASN A 308 35.79 18.09 4.80
C ASN A 308 35.72 17.22 3.53
N ARG A 309 36.59 17.50 2.56
CA ARG A 309 36.64 16.81 1.26
C ARG A 309 36.89 15.30 1.40
N GLU A 310 37.80 14.88 2.26
CA GLU A 310 38.14 13.47 2.46
C GLU A 310 36.93 12.70 2.99
N SER A 311 36.21 13.27 3.98
CA SER A 311 34.98 12.68 4.49
C SER A 311 33.87 12.60 3.43
N VAL A 312 33.77 13.59 2.54
CA VAL A 312 32.84 13.55 1.40
C VAL A 312 33.25 12.46 0.42
N GLU A 313 34.53 12.35 0.09
CA GLU A 313 35.08 11.37 -0.83
C GLU A 313 34.87 9.94 -0.32
N GLU A 314 35.07 9.67 0.97
CA GLU A 314 34.75 8.39 1.60
C GLU A 314 33.28 7.99 1.44
N VAL A 315 32.35 8.95 1.64
CA VAL A 315 30.92 8.71 1.46
C VAL A 315 30.60 8.40 0.00
N LEU A 316 31.19 9.12 -0.96
CA LEU A 316 30.97 8.88 -2.38
C LEU A 316 31.56 7.54 -2.83
N ILE A 317 32.77 7.20 -2.39
CA ILE A 317 33.40 5.90 -2.67
C ILE A 317 32.53 4.77 -2.11
N ARG A 318 32.07 4.87 -0.87
CA ARG A 318 31.14 3.89 -0.27
C ARG A 318 29.85 3.75 -1.10
N LYS A 319 29.31 4.86 -1.58
CA LYS A 319 28.08 4.88 -2.37
C LYS A 319 28.24 4.19 -3.72
N PHE A 320 29.30 4.52 -4.45
CA PHE A 320 29.52 4.08 -5.83
C PHE A 320 30.30 2.77 -5.97
N SER A 321 31.14 2.42 -4.99
CA SER A 321 31.92 1.16 -5.03
C SER A 321 31.08 -0.07 -4.64
N ALA A 322 29.97 0.12 -3.92
CA ALA A 322 29.11 -0.95 -3.43
C ALA A 322 28.00 -1.38 -4.42
N ALA A 323 28.12 -1.03 -5.71
CA ALA A 323 27.14 -1.42 -6.74
C ALA A 323 26.98 -2.95 -6.91
N ASN A 324 27.85 -3.77 -6.29
CA ASN A 324 27.87 -5.23 -6.42
C ASN A 324 27.38 -6.02 -5.19
N TYR A 325 27.00 -5.38 -4.07
CA TYR A 325 26.50 -6.10 -2.89
C TYR A 325 24.95 -6.16 -2.90
N LYS A 326 24.40 -7.24 -3.45
CA LYS A 326 22.96 -7.58 -3.32
C LYS A 326 22.74 -8.33 -2.01
N THR A 327 22.89 -7.66 -0.88
CA THR A 327 22.59 -8.26 0.42
C THR A 327 21.08 -8.18 0.65
N ASP A 328 20.41 -9.32 0.83
CA ASP A 328 19.00 -9.35 1.23
C ASP A 328 18.86 -8.79 2.65
N VAL A 329 17.89 -7.90 2.89
CA VAL A 329 17.57 -7.34 4.22
C VAL A 329 17.32 -8.44 5.25
N THR A 330 16.79 -9.59 4.82
CA THR A 330 16.52 -10.72 5.72
C THR A 330 17.75 -11.59 6.00
N SER A 331 18.85 -11.38 5.27
CA SER A 331 20.06 -12.20 5.38
C SER A 331 20.76 -12.06 6.74
N THR A 332 21.51 -13.11 7.10
CA THR A 332 22.36 -13.09 8.28
C THR A 332 23.45 -12.02 8.19
N GLU A 333 23.99 -11.76 7.00
CA GLU A 333 25.00 -10.72 6.75
C GLU A 333 24.47 -9.32 7.09
N TYR A 334 23.26 -8.98 6.61
CA TYR A 334 22.62 -7.71 6.88
C TYR A 334 22.39 -7.48 8.39
N ARG A 335 21.94 -8.52 9.09
CA ARG A 335 21.74 -8.51 10.55
C ARG A 335 23.06 -8.48 11.31
N PHE A 336 24.13 -9.06 10.76
CA PHE A 336 25.45 -9.06 11.37
C PHE A 336 26.08 -7.67 11.38
N GLU A 337 25.84 -6.85 10.34
CA GLU A 337 26.24 -5.44 10.35
C GLU A 337 25.55 -4.65 11.47
N GLU A 338 24.23 -4.83 11.63
CA GLU A 338 23.48 -4.20 12.73
C GLU A 338 23.99 -4.65 14.10
N TYR A 339 24.25 -5.94 14.25
CA TYR A 339 24.84 -6.51 15.46
C TYR A 339 26.23 -5.93 15.77
N ASN A 340 27.08 -5.74 14.76
CA ASN A 340 28.40 -5.12 14.95
C ASN A 340 28.31 -3.65 15.35
N ALA A 341 27.33 -2.90 14.82
CA ALA A 341 27.07 -1.54 15.25
C ALA A 341 26.64 -1.50 16.73
N LEU A 342 25.73 -2.39 17.14
CA LEU A 342 25.27 -2.51 18.54
C LEU A 342 26.39 -2.94 19.51
N LYS A 343 27.42 -3.64 19.02
CA LYS A 343 28.63 -3.96 19.78
C LYS A 343 29.54 -2.75 20.06
N GLY A 344 29.23 -1.56 19.55
CA GLY A 344 29.99 -0.34 19.80
C GLY A 344 31.37 -0.30 19.12
N LYS A 345 31.62 -1.18 18.14
CA LYS A 345 32.82 -1.04 17.30
C LYS A 345 32.60 0.10 16.31
N LYS A 346 33.48 1.10 16.35
CA LYS A 346 33.82 2.03 15.25
C LYS A 346 33.00 3.31 14.99
N TYR A 347 32.32 3.94 15.95
CA TYR A 347 31.65 5.21 15.62
C TYR A 347 31.95 6.34 16.61
N GLN A 348 32.72 7.33 16.13
CA GLN A 348 32.96 8.61 16.82
C GLN A 348 31.64 9.38 16.94
N GLU A 349 31.52 10.15 18.02
CA GLU A 349 30.33 10.76 18.65
C GLU A 349 29.41 11.67 17.81
N ASN A 350 29.53 11.71 16.48
CA ASN A 350 28.92 12.78 15.68
C ASN A 350 27.54 12.50 15.06
N ASP A 351 26.80 11.48 15.52
CA ASP A 351 25.48 11.13 14.94
C ASP A 351 24.37 10.92 16.00
N SER A 352 24.28 11.87 16.94
CA SER A 352 23.36 11.88 18.09
C SER A 352 21.89 11.65 17.77
N ASP A 353 21.43 12.01 16.56
CA ASP A 353 20.00 12.10 16.25
C ASP A 353 19.38 10.76 15.84
N CYS A 354 20.18 9.82 15.31
CA CYS A 354 19.66 8.57 14.75
C CYS A 354 20.22 7.32 15.45
N PHE A 355 21.42 7.40 16.04
CA PHE A 355 22.07 6.27 16.67
C PHE A 355 23.06 6.73 17.74
N SER A 356 22.78 6.39 19.01
CA SER A 356 23.66 6.71 20.13
C SER A 356 23.79 5.50 21.06
N LEU A 357 25.04 5.14 21.34
CA LEU A 357 25.42 4.02 22.20
C LEU A 357 26.42 4.50 23.24
N GLU A 358 26.25 4.03 24.47
CA GLU A 358 27.21 4.17 25.55
C GLU A 358 27.73 2.79 25.94
N LEU A 359 29.05 2.61 25.92
CA LEU A 359 29.67 1.35 26.37
C LEU A 359 29.75 1.35 27.88
N ILE A 360 29.09 0.39 28.51
CA ILE A 360 29.13 0.25 29.97
C ILE A 360 30.25 -0.71 30.35
N LYS A 361 31.03 -0.32 31.36
CA LYS A 361 32.06 -1.18 31.93
C LYS A 361 31.39 -2.37 32.60
N ILE A 362 31.82 -3.56 32.22
CA ILE A 362 31.25 -4.82 32.75
C ILE A 362 31.53 -4.94 34.25
N GLU A 363 32.64 -4.35 34.71
CA GLU A 363 33.07 -4.26 36.11
C GLU A 363 32.01 -3.64 37.02
N ASP A 364 31.15 -2.75 36.49
CA ASP A 364 30.07 -2.12 37.25
C ASP A 364 28.95 -3.13 37.61
N TYR A 365 28.94 -4.30 36.98
CA TYR A 365 27.99 -5.39 37.23
C TYR A 365 28.67 -6.61 37.84
N LYS A 366 28.14 -7.09 38.98
CA LYS A 366 28.65 -8.29 39.63
C LYS A 366 28.17 -9.56 38.90
N ASN A 367 29.09 -10.50 38.66
CA ASN A 367 28.82 -11.88 38.19
C ASN A 367 28.13 -12.02 36.82
N LEU A 368 28.77 -11.56 35.73
CA LEU A 368 28.33 -11.81 34.35
C LEU A 368 29.33 -12.68 33.55
N PRO A 369 29.47 -13.99 33.85
CA PRO A 369 30.58 -14.82 33.36
C PRO A 369 30.62 -15.13 31.85
N PHE A 370 29.66 -14.68 31.04
CA PHE A 370 29.60 -14.97 29.60
C PHE A 370 29.32 -13.73 28.73
N VAL A 371 29.38 -12.53 29.32
CA VAL A 371 29.11 -11.26 28.64
C VAL A 371 30.44 -10.59 28.32
N LYS A 372 30.72 -10.36 27.02
CA LYS A 372 31.96 -9.71 26.56
C LYS A 372 31.88 -8.19 26.51
N THR A 373 30.69 -7.64 26.30
CA THR A 373 30.43 -6.20 26.13
C THR A 373 29.01 -5.89 26.54
N ILE A 374 28.80 -4.77 27.24
CA ILE A 374 27.47 -4.20 27.54
C ILE A 374 27.41 -2.83 26.86
N SER A 375 26.37 -2.62 26.06
CA SER A 375 26.12 -1.35 25.38
C SER A 375 24.72 -0.85 25.78
N LEU A 376 24.64 0.36 26.33
CA LEU A 376 23.39 1.07 26.54
C LEU A 376 23.01 1.80 25.24
N VAL A 377 21.81 1.52 24.72
CA VAL A 377 21.29 2.21 23.53
C VAL A 377 20.46 3.40 23.97
N ASN A 378 21.01 4.60 23.83
CA ASN A 378 20.32 5.85 24.18
C ASN A 378 19.30 6.24 23.10
N THR A 379 19.70 6.13 21.83
CA THR A 379 18.85 6.44 20.69
C THR A 379 19.06 5.41 19.59
N ILE A 380 17.98 4.87 19.03
CA ILE A 380 18.01 4.05 17.83
C ILE A 380 16.84 4.38 16.92
N LYS A 381 17.14 4.70 15.67
CA LYS A 381 16.14 4.93 14.64
C LYS A 381 15.95 3.67 13.82
N ILE A 382 14.69 3.32 13.58
CA ILE A 382 14.30 2.18 12.76
C ILE A 382 13.50 2.71 11.57
N VAL A 383 13.93 2.36 10.36
CA VAL A 383 13.12 2.62 9.15
C VAL A 383 12.34 1.36 8.85
N LYS A 384 11.01 1.50 8.73
CA LYS A 384 10.10 0.44 8.30
C LYS A 384 9.52 0.84 6.96
N THR A 385 9.51 -0.07 6.00
CA THR A 385 8.97 0.19 4.67
C THR A 385 8.05 -0.93 4.22
N LEU A 386 6.90 -0.55 3.66
CA LEU A 386 6.00 -1.45 2.95
C LEU A 386 6.59 -1.69 1.56
N ILE A 387 6.88 -2.94 1.22
CA ILE A 387 7.44 -3.31 -0.09
C ILE A 387 6.40 -3.94 -1.02
N GLY A 388 5.33 -4.47 -0.44
CA GLY A 388 4.27 -5.12 -1.18
C GLY A 388 3.19 -5.61 -0.25
N PHE A 389 2.24 -6.36 -0.79
CA PHE A 389 1.21 -7.03 -0.01
C PHE A 389 0.79 -8.33 -0.69
N SER A 390 0.02 -9.14 0.02
CA SER A 390 -0.68 -10.30 -0.54
C SER A 390 -2.13 -10.33 -0.07
N ARG A 391 -2.92 -11.19 -0.70
CA ARG A 391 -4.30 -11.49 -0.30
C ARG A 391 -4.44 -13.00 -0.14
N ILE A 392 -5.44 -13.42 0.62
CA ILE A 392 -5.75 -14.82 0.97
C ILE A 392 -4.76 -15.41 1.96
N ASN A 393 -3.46 -15.43 1.60
CA ASN A 393 -2.40 -15.95 2.45
C ASN A 393 -1.27 -14.92 2.61
N PRO A 394 -0.60 -14.86 3.78
CA PRO A 394 0.60 -14.07 3.94
C PRO A 394 1.76 -14.67 3.12
N VAL A 395 2.61 -13.81 2.56
CA VAL A 395 3.75 -14.22 1.73
C VAL A 395 4.99 -13.37 2.04
N GLU A 396 6.15 -13.89 1.67
CA GLU A 396 7.40 -13.13 1.63
C GLU A 396 7.60 -12.47 0.26
N LYS A 397 8.60 -11.57 0.16
CA LYS A 397 8.97 -10.91 -1.09
C LYS A 397 9.28 -11.95 -2.17
N GLY A 398 8.62 -11.85 -3.32
CA GLY A 398 8.80 -12.77 -4.45
C GLY A 398 8.03 -14.10 -4.33
N GLY A 399 7.32 -14.35 -3.23
CA GLY A 399 6.44 -15.52 -3.10
C GLY A 399 5.22 -15.47 -4.02
N PHE A 400 4.60 -16.63 -4.27
CA PHE A 400 3.38 -16.70 -5.07
C PHE A 400 2.25 -15.89 -4.44
N GLY A 401 1.76 -14.88 -5.17
CA GLY A 401 0.72 -13.96 -4.72
C GLY A 401 1.22 -12.68 -4.04
N PHE A 402 2.54 -12.48 -4.02
CA PHE A 402 3.14 -11.20 -3.71
C PHE A 402 2.77 -10.16 -4.79
N VAL A 403 2.26 -9.02 -4.35
CA VAL A 403 1.98 -7.84 -5.17
C VAL A 403 2.96 -6.74 -4.80
N ASP A 404 3.82 -6.39 -5.76
CA ASP A 404 4.77 -5.30 -5.59
C ASP A 404 4.05 -3.93 -5.67
N ILE A 405 4.41 -3.05 -4.74
CA ILE A 405 3.91 -1.67 -4.69
C ILE A 405 4.96 -0.63 -5.12
N LYS A 406 6.17 -1.07 -5.51
CA LYS A 406 7.19 -0.23 -6.10
C LYS A 406 6.59 0.49 -7.31
N GLY A 407 6.71 1.81 -7.31
CA GLY A 407 6.27 2.62 -8.44
C GLY A 407 7.13 2.32 -9.66
N GLU A 408 6.54 2.34 -10.85
CA GLU A 408 7.25 2.11 -12.13
C GLU A 408 8.42 3.10 -12.36
N ASN A 409 8.54 4.17 -11.55
CA ASN A 409 9.51 5.25 -11.69
C ASN A 409 10.26 5.63 -10.37
N LEU A 410 10.37 4.74 -9.36
CA LEU A 410 11.02 5.06 -8.07
C LEU A 410 12.11 4.08 -7.64
#